data_AF-A0A3C0U0W7-F1
#
_entry.id   AF-A0A3C0U0W7-F1
#
_cell.length_a   1.000
_cell.length_b   1.000
_cell.length_c   1.000
_cell.angle_alpha   90.00
_cell.angle_beta   90.00
_cell.angle_gamma   90.00
#
_symmetry.space_group_name_H-M   'P 1'
#
loop_
_entity.id
_entity.type
_entity.pdbx_description
1 polymer ?
#
loop_
_entity_poly.entity_id
_entity_poly.type
_entity_poly.pdbx_seq_one_letter_code
_entity_poly.pdbx_strand_id
1 'polypeptide(L)'
;NLRLYNYAAMPGYAPEGCSTLTCLVMGDFYDWWKAKKDEGTYRAEKEKALADFIKIIENAFPETKGKTAAADLATPCTYERYTASYKGSWMSVWGPGGSSFIFPSASKSVEGLYFASERNQMPGGLPICAWAGRKAAQCLCRDNSMTFNCGE
;
A
#
# COMPACT_ATOMS: atom_id res chain seq x y z
N ASN A 1 -4.23 -1.10 -20.12
CA ASN A 1 -2.81 -0.88 -19.79
C ASN A 1 -2.51 -1.41 -18.40
N LEU A 2 -1.88 -2.59 -18.30
CA LEU A 2 -1.34 -3.10 -17.05
C LEU A 2 0.07 -2.55 -16.85
N ARG A 3 0.44 -2.16 -15.63
CA ARG A 3 1.82 -1.82 -15.27
C ARG A 3 2.45 -3.04 -14.62
N LEU A 4 3.53 -3.53 -15.23
CA LEU A 4 4.24 -4.71 -14.80
C LEU A 4 5.63 -4.32 -14.27
N TYR A 5 5.98 -4.85 -13.11
CA TYR A 5 7.30 -4.74 -12.51
C TYR A 5 7.96 -6.10 -12.52
N ASN A 6 9.08 -6.23 -13.22
CA ASN A 6 9.88 -7.44 -13.35
C ASN A 6 11.16 -7.28 -12.53
N TYR A 7 11.47 -8.28 -11.70
CA TYR A 7 12.62 -8.27 -10.80
C TYR A 7 13.77 -9.21 -11.22
N ALA A 8 13.81 -9.65 -12.48
CA ALA A 8 14.81 -10.60 -13.01
C ALA A 8 16.26 -10.12 -12.80
N ALA A 9 16.49 -8.81 -12.77
CA ALA A 9 17.81 -8.22 -12.55
C ALA A 9 18.20 -8.12 -11.07
N MET A 10 17.34 -8.51 -10.13
CA MET A 10 17.58 -8.40 -8.69
C MET A 10 17.93 -9.78 -8.10
N PRO A 11 19.20 -10.01 -7.69
CA PRO A 11 19.59 -11.27 -7.06
C PRO A 11 18.75 -11.57 -5.81
N GLY A 12 18.31 -12.83 -5.67
CA GLY A 12 17.54 -13.30 -4.51
C GLY A 12 16.03 -12.98 -4.54
N TYR A 13 15.53 -12.28 -5.56
CA TYR A 13 14.08 -12.00 -5.70
C TYR A 13 13.28 -13.15 -6.32
N ALA A 14 13.95 -14.14 -6.89
CA ALA A 14 13.38 -15.38 -7.39
C ALA A 14 14.43 -16.50 -7.37
N PRO A 15 14.02 -17.79 -7.39
CA PRO A 15 14.94 -18.90 -7.62
C PRO A 15 15.70 -18.76 -8.95
N GLU A 16 16.82 -19.49 -9.08
CA GLU A 16 17.59 -19.51 -10.32
C GLU A 16 16.72 -19.93 -11.52
N GLY A 17 16.87 -19.22 -12.64
CA GLY A 17 16.07 -19.44 -13.85
C GLY A 17 14.62 -18.95 -13.77
N CYS A 18 14.22 -18.32 -12.66
CA CYS A 18 12.88 -17.75 -12.46
C CYS A 18 12.93 -16.22 -12.37
N SER A 19 11.76 -15.58 -12.49
CA SER A 19 11.59 -14.17 -12.14
C SER A 19 10.25 -13.96 -11.43
N THR A 20 10.20 -12.94 -10.59
CA THR A 20 8.99 -12.48 -9.92
C THR A 20 8.42 -11.30 -10.71
N LEU A 21 7.10 -11.30 -10.88
CA LEU A 21 6.34 -10.23 -11.53
C LEU A 21 5.35 -9.64 -10.53
N THR A 22 5.23 -8.32 -10.49
CA THR A 22 4.19 -7.64 -9.72
C THR A 22 3.41 -6.69 -10.62
N CYS A 23 2.09 -6.65 -10.45
CA CYS A 23 1.22 -5.72 -11.15
C CYS A 23 0.37 -4.94 -10.15
N LEU A 24 0.28 -3.63 -10.33
CA LEU A 24 -0.62 -2.77 -9.58
C LEU A 24 -1.82 -2.41 -10.47
N VAL A 25 -3.00 -2.89 -10.08
CA VAL A 25 -4.26 -2.54 -10.73
C VAL A 25 -4.94 -1.45 -9.90
N MET A 26 -5.00 -0.24 -10.46
CA MET A 26 -5.61 0.91 -9.80
C MET A 26 -7.09 1.02 -10.17
N GLY A 27 -7.93 1.23 -9.16
CA GLY A 27 -9.37 1.43 -9.32
C GLY A 27 -10.09 1.44 -7.98
N ASP A 28 -11.36 1.83 -7.99
CA ASP A 28 -12.20 1.81 -6.80
C ASP A 28 -12.83 0.42 -6.62
N PHE A 29 -12.08 -0.46 -5.96
CA PHE A 29 -12.48 -1.86 -5.79
C PHE A 29 -12.83 -2.23 -4.35
N TYR A 30 -12.69 -1.31 -3.39
CA TYR A 30 -12.81 -1.65 -1.98
C TYR A 30 -14.22 -2.17 -1.66
N ASP A 31 -15.27 -1.43 -2.03
CA ASP A 31 -16.65 -1.80 -1.70
C ASP A 31 -17.06 -3.13 -2.36
N TRP A 32 -16.57 -3.40 -3.58
CA TRP A 32 -16.78 -4.68 -4.26
C TRP A 32 -16.10 -5.84 -3.53
N TRP A 33 -14.81 -5.71 -3.19
CA TRP A 33 -14.09 -6.75 -2.46
C TRP A 33 -14.66 -6.98 -1.07
N LYS A 34 -15.15 -5.91 -0.43
CA LYS A 34 -15.81 -5.97 0.87
C LYS A 34 -17.11 -6.76 0.78
N ALA A 35 -17.94 -6.49 -0.23
CA ALA A 35 -19.15 -7.27 -0.49
C ALA A 35 -18.84 -8.76 -0.69
N LYS A 36 -17.81 -9.12 -1.48
CA LYS A 36 -17.40 -10.53 -1.68
C LYS A 36 -16.90 -11.19 -0.40
N LYS A 37 -16.31 -10.43 0.52
CA LYS A 37 -15.93 -10.93 1.84
C LYS A 37 -17.16 -11.22 2.69
N ASP A 38 -18.13 -10.31 2.71
CA ASP A 38 -19.34 -10.45 3.50
C ASP A 38 -20.28 -11.55 2.94
N GLU A 39 -20.26 -11.78 1.62
CA GLU A 39 -20.93 -12.89 0.92
C GLU A 39 -20.23 -14.25 1.12
N GLY A 40 -19.01 -14.29 1.66
CA GLY A 40 -18.22 -15.52 1.79
C GLY A 40 -17.57 -16.03 0.49
N THR A 41 -17.65 -15.26 -0.61
CA THR A 41 -17.13 -15.63 -1.95
C THR A 41 -15.72 -15.08 -2.22
N TYR A 42 -15.15 -14.29 -1.31
CA TYR A 42 -13.88 -13.57 -1.45
C TYR A 42 -12.71 -14.40 -1.98
N ARG A 43 -12.54 -15.64 -1.48
CA ARG A 43 -11.44 -16.51 -1.92
C ARG A 43 -11.60 -16.95 -3.37
N ALA A 44 -12.81 -17.37 -3.76
CA ALA A 44 -13.09 -17.81 -5.12
C ALA A 44 -12.91 -16.65 -6.12
N GLU A 45 -13.33 -15.44 -5.75
CA GLU A 45 -13.14 -14.25 -6.58
C GLU A 45 -11.66 -13.84 -6.71
N LYS A 46 -10.86 -13.98 -5.64
CA LYS A 46 -9.40 -13.82 -5.72
C LYS A 46 -8.78 -14.82 -6.69
N GLU A 47 -9.16 -16.09 -6.60
CA GLU A 47 -8.65 -17.17 -7.45
C GLU A 47 -9.03 -16.93 -8.92
N LYS A 48 -10.27 -16.51 -9.19
CA LYS A 48 -10.73 -16.13 -10.54
C LYS A 48 -9.94 -14.97 -11.12
N ALA A 49 -9.79 -13.88 -10.36
CA ALA A 49 -9.05 -12.69 -10.79
C ALA A 49 -7.56 -13.02 -11.08
N LEU A 50 -6.95 -13.88 -10.26
CA LEU A 50 -5.59 -14.38 -10.49
C LEU A 50 -5.49 -15.22 -11.76
N ALA A 51 -6.42 -16.15 -11.98
CA ALA A 51 -6.44 -16.97 -13.18
C ALA A 51 -6.57 -16.12 -14.46
N ASP A 52 -7.43 -15.10 -14.43
CA ASP A 52 -7.60 -14.19 -15.57
C ASP A 52 -6.35 -13.31 -15.77
N PHE A 53 -5.71 -12.84 -14.71
CA PHE A 53 -4.43 -12.13 -14.81
C PHE A 53 -3.34 -13.01 -15.43
N ILE A 54 -3.21 -14.28 -14.99
CA ILE A 54 -2.24 -15.23 -15.54
C ILE A 54 -2.48 -15.42 -17.05
N LYS A 55 -3.72 -15.63 -17.49
CA LYS A 55 -4.04 -15.74 -18.92
C LYS A 55 -3.64 -14.48 -19.71
N ILE A 56 -3.82 -13.29 -19.14
CA ILE A 56 -3.39 -12.05 -19.80
C ILE A 56 -1.87 -12.04 -19.97
N ILE A 57 -1.11 -12.47 -18.96
CA ILE A 57 0.35 -12.59 -19.04
C ILE A 57 0.76 -13.64 -20.07
N GLU A 58 0.15 -14.83 -20.05
CA GLU A 58 0.46 -15.90 -21.01
C GLU A 58 0.14 -15.49 -22.46
N ASN A 59 -0.90 -14.70 -22.68
CA ASN A 59 -1.23 -14.17 -24.01
C ASN A 59 -0.25 -13.10 -24.47
N ALA A 60 0.25 -12.26 -23.55
CA ALA A 60 1.24 -11.23 -23.86
C ALA A 60 2.66 -11.80 -24.04
N PHE A 61 2.98 -12.86 -23.29
CA PHE A 61 4.27 -13.53 -23.24
C PHE A 61 4.07 -15.05 -23.31
N PRO A 62 3.87 -15.62 -24.52
CA PRO A 62 3.58 -17.04 -24.71
C PRO A 62 4.60 -17.99 -24.07
N GLU A 63 5.84 -17.55 -23.91
CA GLU A 63 6.92 -18.27 -23.25
C GLU A 63 6.67 -18.53 -21.76
N THR A 64 5.72 -17.82 -21.14
CA THR A 64 5.33 -17.99 -19.72
C THR A 64 4.25 -19.05 -19.52
N LYS A 65 3.67 -19.57 -20.61
CA LYS A 65 2.55 -20.51 -20.56
C LYS A 65 2.86 -21.75 -19.73
N GLY A 66 2.04 -22.00 -18.71
CA GLY A 66 2.21 -23.13 -17.80
C GLY A 66 3.45 -23.06 -16.90
N LYS A 67 4.14 -21.91 -16.83
CA LYS A 67 5.36 -21.72 -16.02
C LYS A 67 5.14 -20.92 -14.73
N THR A 68 3.90 -20.52 -14.44
CA THR A 68 3.58 -19.84 -13.18
C THR A 68 3.67 -20.84 -12.03
N ALA A 69 4.72 -20.73 -11.23
CA ALA A 69 4.95 -21.62 -10.08
C ALA A 69 4.10 -21.25 -8.85
N ALA A 70 3.85 -19.95 -8.63
CA ALA A 70 3.03 -19.44 -7.54
C ALA A 70 2.46 -18.06 -7.90
N ALA A 71 1.30 -17.73 -7.34
CA ALA A 71 0.67 -16.41 -7.49
C ALA A 71 -0.20 -16.08 -6.27
N ASP A 72 -0.28 -14.79 -5.92
CA ASP A 72 -1.20 -14.26 -4.91
C ASP A 72 -1.67 -12.86 -5.31
N LEU A 73 -2.80 -12.45 -4.74
CA LEU A 73 -3.48 -11.18 -4.98
C LEU A 73 -3.78 -10.47 -3.67
N ALA A 74 -3.10 -9.35 -3.41
CA ALA A 74 -3.52 -8.43 -2.36
C ALA A 74 -4.67 -7.56 -2.86
N THR A 75 -5.75 -7.46 -2.08
CA THR A 75 -6.88 -6.56 -2.35
C THR A 75 -6.93 -5.44 -1.32
N PRO A 76 -7.73 -4.36 -1.52
CA PRO A 76 -7.93 -3.35 -0.49
C PRO A 76 -8.33 -3.93 0.88
N CYS A 77 -9.17 -4.96 0.91
CA CYS A 77 -9.54 -5.66 2.16
C CYS A 77 -8.37 -6.46 2.78
N THR A 78 -7.34 -6.81 1.99
CA THR A 78 -6.08 -7.36 2.52
C THR A 78 -5.34 -6.26 3.27
N TYR A 79 -5.14 -5.09 2.66
CA TYR A 79 -4.46 -3.98 3.33
C TYR A 79 -5.20 -3.51 4.58
N GLU A 80 -6.52 -3.31 4.50
CA GLU A 80 -7.34 -2.97 5.66
C GLU A 80 -7.14 -3.95 6.83
N ARG A 81 -7.15 -5.26 6.55
CA ARG A 81 -6.97 -6.30 7.58
C ARG A 81 -5.58 -6.27 8.21
N TYR A 82 -4.52 -6.04 7.43
CA TYR A 82 -3.15 -6.12 7.93
C TYR A 82 -2.67 -4.82 8.58
N THR A 83 -3.14 -3.66 8.11
CA THR A 83 -2.59 -2.36 8.51
C THR A 83 -3.63 -1.44 9.14
N ALA A 84 -4.87 -1.91 9.34
CA ALA A 84 -6.02 -1.10 9.82
C ALA A 84 -6.25 0.15 8.97
N SER A 85 -5.82 0.10 7.71
CA SER A 85 -5.84 1.23 6.81
C SER A 85 -7.23 1.48 6.27
N TYR A 86 -7.72 2.72 6.34
CA TYR A 86 -9.05 3.11 5.86
C TYR A 86 -9.25 2.68 4.40
N LYS A 87 -10.24 1.81 4.19
CA LYS A 87 -10.56 1.19 2.89
C LYS A 87 -9.35 0.57 2.17
N GLY A 88 -8.32 0.17 2.91
CA GLY A 88 -7.08 -0.39 2.34
C GLY A 88 -6.24 0.59 1.53
N SER A 89 -6.41 1.90 1.72
CA SER A 89 -5.60 2.89 1.00
C SER A 89 -4.11 2.76 1.37
N TRP A 90 -3.23 2.74 0.37
CA TRP A 90 -1.78 2.60 0.53
C TRP A 90 -1.03 3.96 0.56
N MET A 91 -1.78 5.05 0.50
CA MET A 91 -1.32 6.43 0.55
C MET A 91 -2.28 7.23 1.43
N SER A 92 -2.15 8.56 1.43
CA SER A 92 -3.17 9.40 2.03
C SER A 92 -4.51 9.27 1.28
N VAL A 93 -5.62 9.56 1.97
CA VAL A 93 -6.97 9.47 1.38
C VAL A 93 -7.34 10.85 0.86
N TRP A 94 -7.57 10.95 -0.45
CA TRP A 94 -8.02 12.17 -1.09
C TRP A 94 -9.10 11.85 -2.14
N GLY A 95 -10.06 12.75 -2.30
CA GLY A 95 -11.08 12.65 -3.35
C GLY A 95 -10.61 13.29 -4.65
N PRO A 96 -11.05 12.80 -5.84
CA PRO A 96 -10.78 13.46 -7.11
C PRO A 96 -11.10 14.96 -7.06
N GLY A 97 -10.16 15.81 -7.49
CA GLY A 97 -10.32 17.28 -7.46
C GLY A 97 -10.15 17.93 -6.08
N GLY A 98 -9.85 17.17 -5.03
CA GLY A 98 -9.57 17.70 -3.70
C GLY A 98 -8.26 18.50 -3.65
N SER A 99 -8.23 19.52 -2.78
CA SER A 99 -7.03 20.31 -2.51
C SER A 99 -5.98 19.50 -1.72
N SER A 100 -4.70 19.82 -1.91
CA SER A 100 -3.64 19.30 -1.04
C SER A 100 -3.86 19.69 0.43
N PHE A 101 -3.38 18.86 1.34
CA PHE A 101 -3.49 19.09 2.78
C PHE A 101 -2.26 18.62 3.55
N ILE A 102 -2.10 19.22 4.74
CA ILE A 102 -1.16 18.81 5.78
C ILE A 102 -1.91 18.86 7.11
N PHE A 103 -2.04 17.73 7.78
CA PHE A 103 -2.62 17.61 9.11
C PHE A 103 -1.59 17.90 10.21
N PRO A 104 -2.02 18.46 11.35
CA PRO A 104 -1.13 18.75 12.46
C PRO A 104 -0.54 17.46 13.05
N SER A 105 0.74 17.51 13.43
CA SER A 105 1.44 16.40 14.09
C SER A 105 1.22 16.32 15.59
N ALA A 106 0.49 17.26 16.19
CA ALA A 106 0.12 17.28 17.60
C ALA A 106 -1.37 17.60 17.74
N SER A 107 -2.03 16.95 18.69
CA SER A 107 -3.42 17.24 19.02
C SER A 107 -3.55 18.63 19.63
N LYS A 108 -4.63 19.34 19.28
CA LYS A 108 -4.97 20.65 19.88
C LYS A 108 -5.75 20.51 21.18
N SER A 109 -6.36 19.35 21.43
CA SER A 109 -7.31 19.13 22.53
C SER A 109 -6.85 18.08 23.54
N VAL A 110 -5.84 17.27 23.20
CA VAL A 110 -5.31 16.22 24.06
C VAL A 110 -3.82 16.44 24.22
N GLU A 111 -3.40 16.82 25.41
CA GLU A 111 -2.00 17.03 25.75
C GLU A 111 -1.21 15.71 25.62
N GLY A 112 0.00 15.79 25.07
CA GLY A 112 0.88 14.62 24.88
C GLY A 112 0.47 13.68 23.74
N LEU A 113 -0.56 13.99 22.95
CA LEU A 113 -0.96 13.18 21.79
C LEU A 113 -0.36 13.73 20.48
N TYR A 114 0.41 12.88 19.79
CA TYR A 114 1.08 13.20 18.53
C TYR A 114 0.67 12.24 17.40
N PHE A 115 0.68 12.74 16.17
CA PHE A 115 0.30 11.98 14.97
C PHE A 115 1.47 11.86 14.00
N ALA A 116 1.89 10.63 13.75
CA ALA A 116 2.93 10.25 12.79
C ALA A 116 2.39 9.19 11.84
N SER A 117 1.87 9.62 10.69
CA SER A 117 1.27 8.74 9.70
C SER A 117 1.63 9.18 8.29
N GLU A 118 1.68 8.23 7.36
CA GLU A 118 1.65 8.51 5.92
C GLU A 118 0.41 9.33 5.51
N ARG A 119 -0.63 9.37 6.35
CA ARG A 119 -1.84 10.16 6.12
C ARG A 119 -1.70 11.62 6.49
N ASN A 120 -0.64 12.02 7.20
CA ASN A 120 -0.48 13.40 7.66
C ASN A 120 -0.42 14.40 6.50
N GLN A 121 -0.04 14.00 5.30
CA GLN A 121 0.09 14.90 4.17
C GLN A 121 -0.16 14.18 2.84
N MET A 122 -0.66 14.91 1.83
CA MET A 122 -0.70 14.42 0.44
C MET A 122 0.68 14.46 -0.25
N PRO A 123 1.03 13.45 -1.07
CA PRO A 123 0.22 12.29 -1.44
C PRO A 123 0.22 11.16 -0.40
N GLY A 124 1.18 11.14 0.52
CA GLY A 124 1.38 10.08 1.52
C GLY A 124 2.56 9.17 1.15
N GLY A 125 2.51 7.91 1.57
CA GLY A 125 3.54 6.91 1.33
C GLY A 125 4.79 7.04 2.21
N LEU A 126 5.80 6.22 1.90
CA LEU A 126 7.01 6.05 2.72
C LEU A 126 7.74 7.37 3.06
N PRO A 127 7.99 8.29 2.10
CA PRO A 127 8.66 9.56 2.43
C PRO A 127 7.85 10.41 3.42
N ILE A 128 6.53 10.44 3.28
CA ILE A 128 5.65 11.18 4.19
C ILE A 128 5.57 10.49 5.55
N CYS A 129 5.61 9.15 5.61
CA CYS A 129 5.69 8.42 6.88
C CYS A 129 6.94 8.82 7.67
N ALA A 130 8.12 8.81 7.03
CA ALA A 130 9.37 9.23 7.68
C ALA A 130 9.34 10.71 8.10
N TRP A 131 8.85 11.59 7.23
CA TRP A 131 8.67 13.00 7.55
C TRP A 131 7.71 13.21 8.73
N ALA A 132 6.56 12.53 8.75
CA ALA A 132 5.55 12.67 9.79
C ALA A 132 6.06 12.19 11.15
N GLY A 133 6.82 11.08 11.18
CA GLY A 133 7.52 10.62 12.38
C GLY A 133 8.49 11.68 12.92
N ARG A 134 9.33 12.25 12.05
CA ARG A 134 10.24 13.33 12.42
C ARG A 134 9.48 14.55 12.97
N LYS A 135 8.41 14.97 12.31
CA LYS A 135 7.60 16.12 12.74
C LYS A 135 6.92 15.88 14.09
N ALA A 136 6.36 14.70 14.31
CA ALA A 136 5.76 14.33 15.59
C ALA A 136 6.80 14.37 16.71
N ALA A 137 8.00 13.80 16.49
CA ALA A 137 9.09 13.85 17.46
C ALA A 137 9.54 15.29 17.76
N GLN A 138 9.64 16.15 16.75
CA GLN A 138 9.93 17.57 16.95
C GLN A 138 8.87 18.28 17.79
N CYS A 139 7.58 18.00 17.56
CA CYS A 139 6.50 18.53 18.38
C CYS A 139 6.61 18.04 19.83
N LEU A 140 6.86 16.75 20.04
CA LEU A 140 7.07 16.17 21.36
C LEU A 140 8.21 16.85 22.10
N CYS A 141 9.38 16.98 21.47
CA CYS A 141 10.53 17.63 22.07
C CYS A 141 10.24 19.09 22.45
N ARG A 142 9.63 19.86 21.54
CA ARG A 142 9.24 21.25 21.80
C ARG A 142 8.31 21.35 23.01
N ASP A 143 7.27 20.52 23.07
CA ASP A 143 6.25 20.59 24.12
C ASP A 143 6.80 20.18 25.50
N ASN A 144 7.88 19.39 25.52
CA ASN A 144 8.57 18.96 26.74
C ASN A 144 9.87 19.74 27.02
N SER A 145 10.13 20.84 26.29
CA SER A 145 11.36 21.63 26.41
C SER A 145 12.66 20.81 26.25
N MET A 146 12.64 19.80 25.39
CA MET A 146 13.79 18.97 25.04
C MET A 146 14.38 19.40 23.69
N THR A 147 15.69 19.27 23.52
CA THR A 147 16.34 19.45 22.22
C THR A 147 16.07 18.24 21.33
N PHE A 148 15.55 18.48 20.13
CA PHE A 148 15.42 17.42 19.13
C PHE A 148 16.75 17.20 18.41
N ASN A 149 17.35 16.01 18.60
CA ASN A 149 18.59 15.61 17.93
C ASN A 149 18.28 14.58 16.85
N CYS A 150 18.63 14.86 15.60
CA CYS A 150 18.81 13.80 14.61
C CYS A 150 20.22 13.24 14.86
N GLY A 151 20.35 11.95 15.18
CA GLY A 151 21.66 11.32 15.32
C GLY A 151 22.55 11.59 14.10
N GLU A 152 23.86 11.67 14.34
CA GLU A 152 24.88 11.81 13.30
C GLU A 152 24.83 10.65 12.28
#